data_AF-A0A941QZQ9-F1
#
_entry.id   AF-A0A941QZQ9-F1
#
_cell.length_a   1.000
_cell.length_b   1.000
_cell.length_c   1.000
_cell.angle_alpha   90.00
_cell.angle_beta   90.00
_cell.angle_gamma   90.00
#
_symmetry.space_group_name_H-M   'P 1'
#
loop_
_entity.id
_entity.type
_entity.pdbx_description
1 polymer ?
#
loop_
_entity_poly.entity_id
_entity_poly.type
_entity_poly.pdbx_seq_one_letter_code
_entity_poly.pdbx_strand_id
1 'polypeptide(L)' 'KMGQLKIEELRRKAETELGDKFDIRYFHDEVLCDGGITLPILENKIENFINKYKN' A
#
# COMPACT_ATOMS: atom_id res chain seq x y z
N LYS A 1 0.44 12.81 12.86
CA LYS A 1 -0.84 13.02 12.12
C LYS A 1 -0.69 12.96 10.60
N MET A 2 0.40 13.44 9.98
CA MET A 2 0.54 13.37 8.50
C MET A 2 0.74 11.94 7.95
N GLY A 3 1.43 11.05 8.67
CA GLY A 3 1.67 9.68 8.19
C GLY A 3 0.39 8.85 8.02
N GLN A 4 -0.56 8.96 8.94
CA GLN A 4 -1.84 8.23 8.86
C GLN A 4 -2.67 8.62 7.63
N LEU A 5 -2.75 9.91 7.30
CA LEU A 5 -3.48 10.39 6.12
C LEU A 5 -2.91 9.79 4.82
N LYS A 6 -1.58 9.76 4.71
CA LYS A 6 -0.92 9.23 3.52
C LYS A 6 -1.08 7.71 3.37
N ILE A 7 -1.05 6.96 4.48
CA ILE A 7 -1.35 5.53 4.47
C ILE A 7 -2.79 5.29 3.98
N GLU A 8 -3.73 6.12 4.41
CA GLU A 8 -5.13 6.04 3.99
C GLU A 8 -5.30 6.34 2.49
N GLU A 9 -4.60 7.34 1.96
CA GLU A 9 -4.56 7.62 0.52
C GLU A 9 -3.96 6.46 -0.29
N LEU A 10 -2.83 5.91 0.16
CA LEU A 10 -2.17 4.79 -0.51
C LEU A 10 -3.05 3.54 -0.54
N ARG A 11 -3.77 3.28 0.56
CA ARG A 11 -4.74 2.21 0.63
C ARG A 11 -5.86 2.40 -0.40
N ARG A 12 -6.46 3.60 -0.46
CA ARG A 12 -7.50 3.91 -1.46
C ARG A 12 -7.00 3.76 -2.88
N LYS A 13 -5.75 4.16 -3.16
CA LYS A 13 -5.12 4.00 -4.48
C LYS A 13 -4.99 2.52 -4.84
N ALA A 14 -4.53 1.69 -3.91
CA ALA A 14 -4.42 0.25 -4.11
C ALA A 14 -5.79 -0.43 -4.27
N GLU A 15 -6.79 -0.06 -3.46
CA GLU A 15 -8.18 -0.53 -3.59
C GLU A 15 -8.76 -0.17 -4.97
N THR A 16 -8.50 1.04 -5.47
CA THR A 16 -9.01 1.50 -6.78
C THR A 16 -8.32 0.82 -7.95
N GLU A 17 -6.99 0.67 -7.91
CA GLU A 17 -6.20 0.11 -9.01
C GLU A 17 -6.38 -1.41 -9.14
N LEU A 18 -6.56 -2.10 -8.02
CA LEU A 18 -6.67 -3.57 -7.98
C LEU A 18 -8.12 -4.05 -7.97
N GLY A 19 -9.08 -3.25 -7.51
CA GLY A 19 -10.50 -3.63 -7.47
C GLY A 19 -10.71 -4.96 -6.73
N ASP A 20 -11.33 -5.93 -7.41
CA ASP A 20 -11.54 -7.28 -6.88
C ASP A 20 -10.25 -8.07 -6.58
N LYS A 21 -9.11 -7.67 -7.14
CA LYS A 21 -7.80 -8.28 -6.83
C LYS A 21 -7.17 -7.70 -5.56
N PHE A 22 -7.76 -6.67 -4.95
CA PHE A 22 -7.23 -6.07 -3.73
C PHE A 22 -7.48 -6.99 -2.52
N ASP A 23 -6.41 -7.39 -1.84
CA ASP A 23 -6.52 -8.03 -0.52
C ASP A 23 -5.86 -7.16 0.55
N ILE A 24 -6.67 -6.75 1.52
CA ILE A 24 -6.25 -5.96 2.67
C ILE A 24 -5.20 -6.68 3.54
N ARG A 25 -5.18 -8.02 3.55
CA ARG A 25 -4.19 -8.80 4.29
C ARG A 25 -2.81 -8.62 3.69
N TYR A 26 -2.67 -8.77 2.37
CA TYR A 26 -1.39 -8.52 1.69
C TYR A 26 -0.96 -7.07 1.80
N PHE A 27 -1.91 -6.12 1.73
CA PHE A 27 -1.60 -4.71 1.95
C PHE A 27 -1.02 -4.46 3.35
N HIS A 28 -1.65 -5.00 4.40
CA HIS A 28 -1.13 -4.86 5.77
C HIS A 28 0.20 -5.58 5.95
N ASP A 29 0.40 -6.74 5.32
CA ASP A 29 1.67 -7.46 5.36
C ASP A 29 2.79 -6.59 4.77
N GLU A 30 2.58 -6.00 3.58
CA GLU A 30 3.57 -5.11 2.94
C GLU A 30 3.89 -3.86 3.79
N VAL A 31 2.89 -3.33 4.51
CA VAL A 31 3.04 -2.16 5.40
C VAL A 31 3.72 -2.53 6.72
N LEU A 32 3.44 -3.70 7.29
CA LEU A 32 3.95 -4.14 8.60
C LEU A 32 5.30 -4.85 8.53
N CYS A 33 5.61 -5.50 7.39
CA CYS A 33 6.82 -6.29 7.21
C CYS A 33 8.08 -5.42 7.24
N ASP A 34 7.96 -4.14 6.89
CA ASP A 34 9.05 -3.16 6.95
C ASP A 34 8.83 -2.21 8.14
N GLY A 35 9.09 -2.70 9.35
CA GLY A 35 8.97 -1.90 10.57
C GLY A 35 9.79 -0.61 10.48
N GLY A 36 9.13 0.56 10.60
CA GLY A 36 9.80 1.86 10.71
C GLY A 36 10.26 2.50 9.40
N ILE A 37 9.60 2.21 8.28
CA ILE A 37 9.91 2.87 7.00
C ILE A 37 9.39 4.30 6.88
N THR A 38 10.12 5.11 6.11
CA THR A 38 9.70 6.46 5.75
C THR A 38 8.55 6.41 4.74
N LEU A 39 7.70 7.44 4.76
CA LEU A 39 6.59 7.63 3.81
C LEU A 39 6.95 7.36 2.33
N PRO A 40 8.05 7.90 1.76
CA PRO A 40 8.40 7.65 0.36
C PRO A 40 8.77 6.20 0.05
N ILE A 41 9.29 5.44 1.02
CA ILE A 41 9.55 4.00 0.85
C ILE A 41 8.23 3.24 0.84
N LEU A 42 7.30 3.61 1.72
CA LEU A 42 5.96 3.04 1.75
C LEU A 42 5.22 3.28 0.43
N GLU A 43 5.28 4.49 -0.13
CA GLU A 43 4.67 4.79 -1.43
C GLU A 43 5.20 3.86 -2.53
N ASN A 44 6.53 3.70 -2.64
CA ASN A 44 7.13 2.79 -3.63
C ASN A 44 6.73 1.33 -3.42
N LYS A 45 6.66 0.86 -2.17
CA LYS A 45 6.19 -0.51 -1.87
C LYS A 45 4.75 -0.72 -2.33
N ILE A 46 3.86 0.23 -2.04
CA ILE A 46 2.46 0.13 -2.49
C ILE A 46 2.36 0.19 -4.01
N GLU A 47 3.16 1.00 -4.70
CA GLU A 47 3.19 0.99 -6.17
C GLU A 47 3.70 -0.34 -6.74
N ASN A 48 4.74 -0.93 -6.13
CA ASN A 48 5.21 -2.26 -6.51
C ASN A 48 4.15 -3.34 -6.23
N PHE A 49 3.45 -3.27 -5.11
CA PHE A 49 2.32 -4.13 -4.79
C PHE A 49 1.24 -4.01 -5.87
N ILE A 50 0.78 -2.79 -6.19
CA ILE A 50 -0.21 -2.58 -7.25
C ILE A 50 0.27 -3.20 -8.57
N ASN A 51 1.50 -2.92 -9.01
CA ASN A 51 2.03 -3.49 -10.25
C ASN A 51 2.14 -5.02 -10.23
N LYS A 52 2.46 -5.61 -9.08
CA LYS A 52 2.58 -7.06 -8.89
C LYS A 52 1.24 -7.80 -9.00
N TYR A 53 0.15 -7.19 -8.52
CA TYR A 53 -1.17 -7.83 -8.51
C TYR A 53 -2.08 -7.36 -9.65
N LYS A 54 -1.78 -6.23 -10.29
CA LYS A 54 -2.52 -5.72 -11.46
C LYS A 54 -2.32 -6.61 -12.68
N ASN A 55 -1.11 -7.11 -12.90
CA ASN A 55 -0.77 -8.05 -13.98
C ASN A 55 -1.32 -9.46 -13.71
#